data_AF-X1FLL2-F1
#
_entry.id   AF-X1FLL2-F1
#
_cell.length_a   1.000
_cell.length_b   1.000
_cell.length_c   1.000
_cell.angle_alpha   90.00
_cell.angle_beta   90.00
_cell.angle_gamma   90.00
#
_symmetry.space_group_name_H-M   'P 1'
#
loop_
_entity.id
_entity.type
_entity.pdbx_description
1 polymer ?
#
loop_
_entity_poly.entity_id
_entity_poly.type
_entity_poly.pdbx_seq_one_letter_code
_entity_poly.pdbx_strand_id
1 'polypeptide(L)'
;RSHAIFNTCYVIAPNLGNYYAAPWAVKDWNYTAPFNVGGARSMIIDYHGRILHEVVSAGDGYAATILDIEALREFRVMTKFQNFLKDLRVEQYKLIYEAAERRGGIFPKNLWMKEPPKRHAEIDELFAKVKKELLDKGIWTRPDRFSEEELKKVLGLRPEQ
;
A
#
# COMPACT_ATOMS: atom_id res chain seq x y z
N ARG A 1 -1.63 -0.90 11.00
CA ARG A 1 -2.37 -0.35 12.17
C ARG A 1 -3.67 0.33 11.74
N SER A 2 -3.64 1.35 10.87
CA SER A 2 -4.86 2.06 10.43
C SER A 2 -5.94 1.14 9.83
N HIS A 3 -5.55 0.14 9.05
CA HIS A 3 -6.47 -0.87 8.53
C HIS A 3 -7.24 -1.61 9.64
N ALA A 4 -6.62 -1.89 10.79
CA ALA A 4 -7.26 -2.59 11.90
C ALA A 4 -8.38 -1.74 12.53
N ILE A 5 -8.10 -0.46 12.79
CA ILE A 5 -9.06 0.49 13.36
C ILE A 5 -10.22 0.74 12.38
N PHE A 6 -9.90 1.12 11.14
CA PHE A 6 -10.94 1.56 10.18
C PHE A 6 -11.85 0.43 9.70
N ASN A 7 -11.39 -0.83 9.79
CA ASN A 7 -12.19 -2.00 9.42
C ASN A 7 -12.68 -2.79 10.64
N THR A 8 -12.39 -2.32 11.86
CA THR A 8 -12.74 -2.98 13.13
C THR A 8 -12.42 -4.48 13.09
N CYS A 9 -11.14 -4.79 12.83
CA CYS A 9 -10.66 -6.16 12.65
C CYS A 9 -9.26 -6.35 13.22
N TYR A 10 -8.90 -7.60 13.49
CA TYR A 10 -7.52 -7.98 13.72
C TYR A 10 -6.74 -7.91 12.40
N VAL A 11 -5.50 -7.43 12.45
CA VAL A 11 -4.60 -7.42 11.30
C VAL A 11 -3.34 -8.20 11.63
N ILE A 12 -3.05 -9.21 10.81
CA ILE A 12 -1.79 -9.94 10.81
C ILE A 12 -0.98 -9.38 9.64
N ALA A 13 0.12 -8.70 9.96
CA ALA A 13 0.98 -8.04 8.99
C ALA A 13 2.37 -8.69 9.01
N PRO A 14 2.57 -9.83 8.31
CA PRO A 14 3.89 -10.40 8.15
C PRO A 14 4.71 -9.51 7.22
N ASN A 15 5.99 -9.37 7.51
CA ASN A 15 6.95 -8.71 6.64
C ASN A 15 8.06 -9.69 6.22
N LEU A 16 8.74 -9.36 5.12
CA LEU A 16 9.81 -10.14 4.57
C LEU A 16 11.03 -10.11 5.52
N GLY A 17 11.62 -11.28 5.73
CA GLY A 17 12.92 -11.42 6.35
C GLY A 17 14.07 -11.09 5.38
N ASN A 18 15.27 -11.48 5.77
CA ASN A 18 16.48 -11.27 5.01
C ASN A 18 16.46 -11.96 3.64
N TYR A 19 16.94 -11.24 2.62
CA TYR A 19 17.11 -11.74 1.26
C TYR A 19 18.59 -11.99 0.96
N TYR A 20 18.91 -13.14 0.36
CA TYR A 20 20.25 -13.46 -0.10
C TYR A 20 20.33 -13.26 -1.61
N ALA A 21 20.99 -12.18 -2.04
CA ALA A 21 21.16 -11.87 -3.46
C ALA A 21 22.35 -12.64 -4.05
N ALA A 22 22.18 -13.14 -5.28
CA ALA A 22 23.22 -13.77 -6.10
C ALA A 22 23.99 -14.95 -5.44
N PRO A 23 23.30 -16.05 -5.08
CA PRO A 23 23.93 -17.31 -4.67
C PRO A 23 25.09 -17.80 -5.54
N TRP A 24 25.00 -17.52 -6.84
CA TRP A 24 25.94 -17.96 -7.87
C TRP A 24 27.20 -17.10 -7.93
N ALA A 25 27.19 -15.90 -7.33
CA ALA A 25 28.30 -14.96 -7.34
C ALA A 25 29.30 -15.19 -6.21
N VAL A 26 29.00 -16.12 -5.29
CA VAL A 26 29.84 -16.51 -4.16
C VAL A 26 30.02 -18.02 -4.13
N LYS A 27 31.25 -18.46 -3.83
CA LYS A 27 31.61 -19.88 -3.81
C LYS A 27 31.14 -20.61 -2.54
N ASP A 28 30.90 -19.86 -1.47
CA ASP A 28 30.39 -20.34 -0.18
C ASP A 28 29.30 -19.39 0.31
N TRP A 29 28.13 -19.95 0.63
CA TRP A 29 26.93 -19.23 1.05
C TRP A 29 27.15 -18.45 2.36
N ASN A 30 28.07 -18.90 3.22
CA ASN A 30 28.40 -18.24 4.48
C ASN A 30 29.00 -16.83 4.32
N TYR A 31 29.44 -16.47 3.11
CA TYR A 31 29.98 -15.14 2.79
C TYR A 31 28.97 -14.23 2.08
N THR A 32 27.73 -14.68 1.89
CA THR A 32 26.66 -13.79 1.44
C THR A 32 26.15 -12.96 2.62
N ALA A 33 26.40 -11.66 2.59
CA ALA A 33 25.76 -10.77 3.54
C ALA A 33 24.26 -10.70 3.21
N PRO A 34 23.36 -11.03 4.17
CA PRO A 34 21.92 -10.89 3.95
C PRO A 34 21.55 -9.43 3.75
N PHE A 35 20.69 -9.16 2.77
CA PHE A 35 20.09 -7.85 2.55
C PHE A 35 18.73 -7.79 3.23
N ASN A 36 18.58 -6.88 4.19
CA ASN A 36 17.26 -6.56 4.73
C ASN A 36 16.54 -5.61 3.76
N VAL A 37 15.74 -6.17 2.85
CA VAL A 37 14.90 -5.39 1.92
C VAL A 37 13.50 -5.09 2.47
N GLY A 38 13.06 -5.85 3.48
CA GLY A 38 11.72 -5.75 4.06
C GLY A 38 11.60 -4.72 5.17
N GLY A 39 12.69 -4.33 5.83
CA GLY A 39 12.67 -3.42 6.97
C GLY A 39 12.08 -4.03 8.25
N ALA A 40 11.89 -5.36 8.29
CA ALA A 40 11.41 -6.13 9.45
C ALA A 40 10.02 -5.70 9.97
N ARG A 41 9.74 -5.90 11.27
CA ARG A 41 8.52 -5.41 11.94
C ARG A 41 7.24 -6.14 11.53
N SER A 42 7.32 -7.46 11.43
CA SER A 42 6.11 -8.31 11.38
C SER A 42 5.29 -8.07 12.65
N MET A 43 3.98 -7.83 12.53
CA MET A 43 3.16 -7.45 13.67
C MET A 43 1.75 -8.05 13.62
N ILE A 44 1.19 -8.30 14.81
CA ILE A 44 -0.22 -8.63 15.00
C ILE A 44 -0.87 -7.47 15.75
N ILE A 45 -2.01 -7.00 15.25
CA ILE A 45 -2.65 -5.75 15.68
C ILE A 45 -4.11 -6.05 16.04
N ASP A 46 -4.56 -5.52 17.17
CA ASP A 46 -5.97 -5.60 17.58
C ASP A 46 -6.87 -4.62 16.82
N TYR A 47 -8.18 -4.78 16.99
CA TYR A 47 -9.20 -3.93 16.39
C TYR A 47 -9.25 -2.50 16.94
N HIS A 48 -8.50 -2.20 18.01
CA HIS A 48 -8.25 -0.84 18.51
C HIS A 48 -6.97 -0.22 17.92
N GLY A 49 -6.21 -0.97 17.10
CA GLY A 49 -4.94 -0.53 16.52
C GLY A 49 -3.74 -0.61 17.46
N ARG A 50 -3.87 -1.33 18.58
CA ARG A 50 -2.77 -1.69 19.49
C ARG A 50 -1.98 -2.85 18.89
N ILE A 51 -0.67 -2.82 19.06
CA ILE A 51 0.20 -3.92 18.66
C ILE A 51 0.16 -4.96 19.77
N LEU A 52 -0.30 -6.17 19.43
CA LEU A 52 -0.34 -7.30 20.36
C LEU A 52 1.01 -8.00 20.44
N HIS A 53 1.70 -8.13 19.31
CA HIS A 53 3.07 -8.62 19.23
C HIS A 53 3.73 -8.08 17.96
N GLU A 54 4.99 -7.68 18.06
CA GLU A 54 5.85 -7.24 16.95
C GLU A 54 7.20 -7.93 17.01
N VAL A 55 7.70 -8.36 15.85
CA VAL A 55 9.05 -8.89 15.64
C VAL A 55 9.85 -7.83 14.91
N VAL A 56 10.74 -7.15 15.64
CA VAL A 56 11.56 -6.06 15.10
C VAL A 56 12.78 -6.59 14.31
N SER A 57 13.16 -7.85 14.52
CA SER A 57 14.28 -8.47 13.81
C SER A 57 13.99 -8.63 12.32
N ALA A 58 15.01 -8.35 11.49
CA ALA A 58 15.01 -8.62 10.05
C ALA A 58 15.31 -10.09 9.70
N GLY A 59 15.86 -10.83 10.66
CA GLY A 59 16.03 -12.28 10.52
C GLY A 59 14.70 -13.01 10.73
N ASP A 60 14.76 -14.33 10.60
CA ASP A 60 13.60 -15.18 10.82
C ASP A 60 13.12 -15.07 12.27
N GLY A 61 11.81 -14.97 12.43
CA GLY A 61 11.16 -14.84 13.72
C GLY A 61 9.68 -15.12 13.63
N TYR A 62 9.02 -15.23 14.77
CA TYR A 62 7.60 -15.54 14.85
C TYR A 62 6.89 -14.51 15.73
N ALA A 63 5.76 -13.99 15.25
CA ALA A 63 4.83 -13.22 16.04
C ALA A 63 3.66 -14.13 16.44
N ALA A 64 3.30 -14.13 17.72
CA ALA A 64 2.22 -14.95 18.28
C ALA A 64 1.44 -14.18 19.35
N THR A 65 0.12 -14.34 19.36
CA THR A 65 -0.77 -13.79 20.39
C THR A 65 -2.08 -14.59 20.40
N ILE A 66 -2.84 -14.45 21.48
CA ILE A 66 -4.22 -14.93 21.54
C ILE A 66 -5.13 -13.86 20.93
N LEU A 67 -6.10 -14.27 20.11
CA LEU A 67 -7.13 -13.40 19.54
C LEU A 67 -8.47 -13.73 20.18
N ASP A 68 -9.02 -12.81 20.96
CA ASP A 68 -10.36 -12.95 21.51
C ASP A 68 -11.39 -12.51 20.46
N ILE A 69 -12.06 -13.48 19.86
CA ILE A 69 -13.07 -13.25 18.83
C ILE A 69 -14.37 -12.74 19.43
N GLU A 70 -14.67 -13.12 20.68
CA GLU A 70 -15.94 -12.76 21.30
C GLU A 70 -15.88 -11.32 21.82
N ALA A 71 -14.76 -10.91 22.40
CA ALA A 71 -14.51 -9.49 22.70
C ALA A 71 -14.63 -8.59 21.44
N LEU A 72 -14.18 -9.05 20.26
CA LEU A 72 -14.37 -8.30 19.01
C LEU A 72 -15.84 -8.18 18.61
N ARG A 73 -16.63 -9.25 18.79
CA ARG A 73 -18.07 -9.22 18.50
C ARG A 73 -18.79 -8.30 19.47
N GLU A 74 -18.48 -8.37 20.76
CA GLU A 74 -18.99 -7.45 21.79
C GLU A 74 -18.66 -5.99 21.44
N PHE A 75 -17.40 -5.71 21.06
CA PHE A 75 -16.97 -4.37 20.65
C PHE A 75 -17.81 -3.81 19.50
N ARG A 76 -18.10 -4.64 18.48
CA ARG A 76 -18.89 -4.25 17.31
C ARG A 76 -20.35 -3.94 17.63
N VAL A 77 -20.91 -4.55 18.68
CA VAL A 77 -22.31 -4.34 19.09
C VAL A 77 -22.42 -3.15 20.05
N MET A 78 -21.53 -3.09 21.04
CA MET A 78 -21.68 -2.18 22.19
C MET A 78 -21.07 -0.81 21.94
N THR A 79 -20.01 -0.73 21.12
CA THR A 79 -19.21 0.49 21.05
C THR A 79 -19.76 1.48 20.03
N LYS A 80 -19.98 2.71 20.50
CA LYS A 80 -20.47 3.83 19.67
C LYS A 80 -19.36 4.51 18.87
N PHE A 81 -18.20 4.72 19.50
CA PHE A 81 -17.03 5.42 18.96
C PHE A 81 -15.98 4.42 18.45
N GLN A 82 -15.14 4.82 17.48
CA GLN A 82 -14.11 3.97 16.83
C GLN A 82 -14.59 2.73 16.06
N ASN A 83 -15.84 2.31 16.21
CA ASN A 83 -16.49 1.34 15.34
C ASN A 83 -16.97 2.04 14.06
N PHE A 84 -16.03 2.34 13.16
CA PHE A 84 -16.31 3.13 11.96
C PHE A 84 -17.07 2.36 10.88
N LEU A 85 -16.97 1.03 10.89
CA LEU A 85 -17.60 0.18 9.87
C LEU A 85 -19.12 0.37 9.81
N LYS A 86 -19.77 0.50 10.98
CA LYS A 86 -21.23 0.74 11.07
C LYS A 86 -21.67 2.11 10.56
N ASP A 87 -20.76 3.08 10.49
CA ASP A 87 -21.07 4.46 10.09
C ASP A 87 -20.75 4.73 8.61
N LEU A 88 -20.31 3.72 7.86
CA LEU A 88 -19.97 3.88 6.44
C LEU A 88 -21.21 4.20 5.59
N ARG A 89 -21.18 5.37 4.96
CA ARG A 89 -22.16 5.81 3.96
C ARG A 89 -21.79 5.27 2.58
N VAL A 90 -21.90 3.94 2.43
CA VAL A 90 -21.51 3.20 1.20
C VAL A 90 -22.17 3.74 -0.07
N GLU A 91 -23.36 4.29 0.04
CA GLU A 91 -24.09 4.94 -1.06
C GLU A 91 -23.36 6.18 -1.60
N GLN A 92 -22.68 6.95 -0.73
CA GLN A 92 -21.90 8.12 -1.15
C GLN A 92 -20.59 7.69 -1.80
N TYR A 93 -19.88 6.73 -1.18
CA TYR A 93 -18.64 6.20 -1.73
C TYR A 93 -18.86 5.56 -3.10
N LYS A 94 -19.96 4.84 -3.28
CA LYS A 94 -20.34 4.27 -4.58
C LYS A 94 -20.41 5.34 -5.67
N LEU A 95 -21.08 6.47 -5.41
CA LEU A 95 -21.20 7.57 -6.36
C LEU A 95 -19.82 8.15 -6.74
N ILE A 96 -18.89 8.26 -5.78
CA ILE A 96 -17.52 8.72 -6.04
C ILE A 96 -16.81 7.78 -7.01
N TYR A 97 -16.88 6.46 -6.79
CA TYR A 97 -16.25 5.48 -7.67
C TYR A 97 -16.93 5.42 -9.05
N GLU A 98 -18.27 5.47 -9.09
CA GLU A 98 -19.00 5.55 -10.36
C GLU A 98 -18.68 6.83 -11.14
N ALA A 99 -18.51 7.96 -10.47
CA ALA A 99 -18.10 9.21 -11.11
C ALA A 99 -16.67 9.12 -11.65
N ALA A 100 -15.74 8.51 -10.91
CA ALA A 100 -14.38 8.26 -11.38
C ALA A 100 -14.37 7.35 -12.61
N GLU A 101 -15.18 6.29 -12.60
CA GLU A 101 -15.34 5.38 -13.73
C GLU A 101 -15.93 6.08 -14.96
N ARG A 102 -17.01 6.87 -14.79
CA ARG A 102 -17.62 7.66 -15.89
C ARG A 102 -16.64 8.68 -16.49
N ARG A 103 -15.63 9.13 -15.74
CA ARG A 103 -14.55 10.01 -16.20
C ARG A 103 -13.38 9.26 -16.85
N GLY A 104 -13.57 7.99 -17.21
CA GLY A 104 -12.58 7.14 -17.87
C GLY A 104 -11.70 6.32 -16.92
N GLY A 105 -12.03 6.28 -15.63
CA GLY A 105 -11.23 5.60 -14.60
C GLY A 105 -10.02 6.41 -14.12
N ILE A 106 -9.27 5.82 -13.19
CA ILE A 106 -8.02 6.39 -12.64
C ILE A 106 -6.81 5.71 -13.25
N PHE A 107 -6.77 4.37 -13.22
CA PHE A 107 -5.68 3.58 -13.76
C PHE A 107 -6.16 2.76 -14.96
N PRO A 108 -5.37 2.61 -16.04
CA PRO A 108 -5.80 1.87 -17.22
C PRO A 108 -6.12 0.41 -16.90
N LYS A 109 -7.26 -0.05 -17.42
CA LYS A 109 -7.71 -1.44 -17.27
C LYS A 109 -6.97 -2.35 -18.24
N ASN A 110 -6.80 -3.61 -17.86
CA ASN A 110 -6.42 -4.69 -18.79
C ASN A 110 -5.07 -4.52 -19.52
N LEU A 111 -4.13 -3.74 -18.96
CA LEU A 111 -2.86 -3.40 -19.60
C LEU A 111 -2.10 -4.63 -20.15
N TRP A 112 -2.09 -5.74 -19.40
CA TRP A 112 -1.27 -6.92 -19.70
C TRP A 112 -2.08 -8.14 -20.13
N MET A 113 -3.29 -7.94 -20.68
CA MET A 113 -4.14 -9.05 -21.10
C MET A 113 -3.62 -9.76 -22.35
N LYS A 114 -2.93 -9.03 -23.24
CA LYS A 114 -2.45 -9.56 -24.54
C LYS A 114 -0.93 -9.57 -24.67
N GLU A 115 -0.25 -8.79 -23.84
CA GLU A 115 1.20 -8.64 -23.86
C GLU A 115 1.76 -8.69 -22.44
N PRO A 116 3.01 -9.16 -22.25
CA PRO A 116 3.63 -9.19 -20.94
C PRO A 116 3.81 -7.77 -20.38
N PRO A 117 3.90 -7.62 -19.05
CA PRO A 117 4.24 -6.36 -18.40
C PRO A 117 5.50 -5.72 -18.99
N LYS A 118 5.42 -4.42 -19.23
CA LYS A 118 6.52 -3.61 -19.78
C LYS A 118 7.67 -3.47 -18.77
N ARG A 119 8.81 -2.99 -19.25
CA ARG A 119 9.99 -2.73 -18.41
C ARG A 119 9.84 -1.41 -17.67
N HIS A 120 10.67 -1.21 -16.64
CA HIS A 120 10.62 -0.06 -15.73
C HIS A 120 10.40 1.28 -16.42
N ALA A 121 11.17 1.64 -17.45
CA ALA A 121 11.04 2.92 -18.14
C ALA A 121 9.64 3.18 -18.75
N GLU A 122 9.05 2.17 -19.40
CA GLU A 122 7.72 2.28 -20.00
C GLU A 122 6.62 2.32 -18.93
N ILE A 123 6.83 1.62 -17.81
CA ILE A 123 5.93 1.65 -16.65
C ILE A 123 5.99 3.03 -15.96
N ASP A 124 7.16 3.65 -15.89
CA ASP A 124 7.33 4.99 -15.33
C ASP A 124 6.59 6.03 -16.17
N GLU A 125 6.60 5.92 -17.50
CA GLU A 125 5.81 6.77 -18.40
C GLU A 125 4.30 6.59 -18.18
N LEU A 126 3.84 5.36 -17.94
CA LEU A 126 2.45 5.09 -17.58
C LEU A 126 2.07 5.77 -16.26
N PHE A 127 2.90 5.65 -15.22
CA PHE A 127 2.64 6.32 -13.94
C PHE A 127 2.69 7.84 -14.07
N ALA A 128 3.63 8.38 -14.86
CA ALA A 128 3.72 9.80 -15.18
C ALA A 128 2.40 10.33 -15.76
N LYS A 129 1.86 9.61 -16.75
CA LYS A 129 0.60 9.95 -17.40
C LYS A 129 -0.57 9.93 -16.42
N VAL A 130 -0.71 8.89 -15.60
CA VAL A 130 -1.80 8.78 -14.61
C VAL A 130 -1.73 9.93 -13.59
N LYS A 131 -0.53 10.25 -13.07
CA LYS A 131 -0.35 11.37 -12.14
C LYS A 131 -0.74 12.71 -12.78
N LYS A 132 -0.32 12.94 -14.04
CA LYS A 132 -0.67 14.14 -14.81
C LYS A 132 -2.19 14.25 -14.97
N GLU A 133 -2.86 13.17 -15.38
CA GLU A 133 -4.32 13.17 -15.53
C GLU A 133 -5.06 13.50 -14.23
N LEU A 134 -4.57 13.02 -13.07
CA LEU A 134 -5.18 13.32 -11.77
C LEU A 134 -5.04 14.80 -11.40
N LEU A 135 -3.93 15.44 -11.77
CA LEU A 135 -3.72 16.89 -11.62
C LEU A 135 -4.58 17.68 -12.61
N ASP A 136 -4.57 17.30 -13.88
CA ASP A 136 -5.33 17.98 -14.95
C ASP A 136 -6.84 17.92 -14.68
N LYS A 137 -7.33 16.81 -14.11
CA LYS A 137 -8.74 16.64 -13.68
C LYS A 137 -9.06 17.37 -12.37
N GLY A 138 -8.09 17.99 -11.70
CA GLY A 138 -8.25 18.64 -10.41
C GLY A 138 -8.61 17.70 -9.26
N ILE A 139 -8.39 16.39 -9.43
CA ILE A 139 -8.60 15.40 -8.36
C ILE A 139 -7.50 15.55 -7.30
N TRP A 140 -6.28 15.80 -7.76
CA TRP A 140 -5.18 16.22 -6.91
C TRP A 140 -4.89 17.70 -7.10
N THR A 141 -4.64 18.37 -5.99
CA THR A 141 -4.12 19.74 -6.01
C THR A 141 -2.62 19.69 -6.18
N ARG A 142 -2.11 20.53 -7.09
CA ARG A 142 -0.68 20.68 -7.29
C ARG A 142 -0.01 21.19 -6.00
N PRO A 143 1.17 20.68 -5.61
CA PRO A 143 1.90 21.24 -4.49
C PRO A 143 2.55 22.57 -4.87
N ASP A 144 2.38 23.60 -4.04
CA ASP A 144 2.88 24.96 -4.27
C ASP A 144 4.42 25.07 -4.31
N ARG A 145 5.11 24.10 -3.71
CA ARG A 145 6.58 24.11 -3.59
C ARG A 145 7.31 23.77 -4.90
N PHE A 146 6.61 23.28 -5.91
CA PHE A 146 7.24 22.92 -7.20
C PHE A 146 6.95 23.98 -8.25
N SER A 147 7.99 24.51 -8.89
CA SER A 147 7.86 25.27 -10.13
C SER A 147 7.23 24.41 -11.24
N GLU A 148 6.74 25.02 -12.32
CA GLU A 148 6.15 24.28 -13.45
C GLU A 148 7.14 23.29 -14.06
N GLU A 149 8.40 23.72 -14.17
CA GLU A 149 9.48 22.94 -14.75
C GLU A 149 9.88 21.78 -13.84
N GLU A 150 9.93 22.01 -12.54
CA GLU A 150 10.20 20.96 -11.55
C GLU A 150 9.07 19.93 -11.50
N LEU A 151 7.82 20.38 -11.61
CA LEU A 151 6.66 19.48 -11.64
C LEU A 151 6.71 18.55 -12.86
N LYS A 152 7.01 19.09 -14.05
CA LYS A 152 7.18 18.29 -15.28
C LYS A 152 8.30 17.25 -15.11
N LYS A 153 9.41 17.65 -14.50
CA LYS A 153 10.55 16.76 -14.21
C LYS A 153 10.18 15.64 -13.21
N VAL A 154 9.51 15.98 -12.10
CA VAL A 154 9.09 15.01 -11.05
C VAL A 154 8.00 14.07 -11.56
N LEU A 155 7.12 14.56 -12.44
CA LEU A 155 6.14 13.70 -13.07
C LEU A 155 6.79 12.67 -14.00
N GLY A 156 8.02 12.89 -14.46
CA GLY A 156 8.70 12.01 -15.42
C GLY A 156 8.22 12.24 -16.86
N LEU A 157 7.56 13.38 -17.11
CA LEU A 157 7.15 13.78 -18.46
C LEU A 157 8.41 14.27 -19.17
N ARG A 158 8.89 13.52 -20.16
CA ARG A 158 9.98 13.98 -21.04
C ARG A 158 9.60 15.35 -21.62
N PRO A 159 10.56 16.29 -21.79
CA PRO A 159 10.33 17.48 -22.58
C PRO A 159 9.81 17.05 -23.96
N GLU A 160 8.73 17.67 -24.44
CA GLU A 160 8.24 17.45 -25.80
C GLU A 160 9.40 17.77 -26.76
N GLN A 161 9.75 16.79 -27.61
CA GLN A 161 10.77 16.95 -28.65
C GLN A 161 10.18 17.70 -29.85
#